data_AF-A0A9D4C0R8-F1
#
_entry.id   AF-A0A9D4C0R8-F1
#
_cell.length_a   1.000
_cell.length_b   1.000
_cell.length_c   1.000
_cell.angle_alpha   90.00
_cell.angle_beta   90.00
_cell.angle_gamma   90.00
#
_symmetry.space_group_name_H-M   'P 1'
#
loop_
_entity.id
_entity.type
_entity.pdbx_description
1 polymer ?
#
loop_
_entity_poly.entity_id
_entity_poly.type
_entity_poly.pdbx_seq_one_letter_code
_entity_poly.pdbx_strand_id
1 'polypeptide(L)'
;MDRSTGDKGGEVKKSTFNGAGLFFVTAHIDGSAVSCLIDTGATLSLMSTLTWNLNRGKCSELNSFDKDIIAASGTPLTIKGQTRVDLLINEKTYPITTVVADIDGDIIFGLDFFKRYQCHIDLESAQIRINGDNCTLTGQGASECYRVVVSEKFQIPARSEIIVPAEVTGKDKIE
;
A
#
# COMPACT_ATOMS: atom_id res chain seq x y z
N MET A 1 -19.34 47.32 25.18
CA MET A 1 -18.02 46.73 25.48
C MET A 1 -18.27 45.52 26.34
N ASP A 2 -18.26 44.34 25.73
CA ASP A 2 -17.91 43.09 26.43
C ASP A 2 -17.26 42.15 25.40
N ARG A 3 -16.29 41.36 25.85
CA ARG A 3 -15.25 40.67 25.07
C ARG A 3 -15.65 39.23 24.72
N SER A 4 -14.95 38.72 23.70
CA SER A 4 -14.68 37.31 23.30
C SER A 4 -15.21 36.19 24.20
N THR A 5 -15.65 35.04 23.68
CA THR A 5 -14.77 34.04 23.03
C THR A 5 -15.54 33.09 22.12
N GLY A 6 -14.95 32.77 20.97
CA GLY A 6 -15.39 31.68 20.12
C GLY A 6 -14.94 30.33 20.66
N ASP A 7 -15.75 29.31 20.40
CA ASP A 7 -15.31 27.93 20.37
C ASP A 7 -15.84 27.34 19.05
N LYS A 8 -14.95 27.27 18.04
CA LYS A 8 -15.21 26.51 16.83
C LYS A 8 -14.77 25.09 17.13
N GLY A 9 -15.68 24.30 17.67
CA GLY A 9 -15.54 22.85 17.77
C GLY A 9 -15.36 22.25 16.38
N GLY A 10 -14.10 22.05 15.98
CA GLY A 10 -13.75 21.21 14.84
C GLY A 10 -14.07 19.78 15.21
N GLU A 11 -15.08 19.22 14.57
CA GLU A 11 -15.44 17.81 14.69
C GLU A 11 -14.29 16.98 14.09
N VAL A 12 -13.40 16.48 14.96
CA VAL A 12 -12.38 15.50 14.57
C VAL A 12 -13.14 14.22 14.24
N LYS A 13 -13.33 13.95 12.94
CA LYS A 13 -13.77 12.63 12.47
C LYS A 13 -12.72 11.61 12.88
N LYS A 14 -12.95 10.94 14.01
CA LYS A 14 -12.22 9.73 14.36
C LYS A 14 -12.57 8.67 13.33
N SER A 15 -11.62 8.34 12.45
CA SER A 15 -11.68 7.10 11.68
C SER A 15 -11.43 5.96 12.67
N THR A 16 -12.50 5.24 13.02
CA THR A 16 -12.39 4.06 13.89
C THR A 16 -11.58 2.98 13.16
N PHE A 17 -10.36 2.72 13.63
CA PHE A 17 -9.54 1.60 13.18
C PHE A 17 -9.90 0.36 14.03
N ASN A 18 -10.77 -0.50 13.51
CA ASN A 18 -11.00 -1.84 14.05
C ASN A 18 -10.46 -2.86 13.04
N GLY A 19 -9.15 -3.16 13.12
CA GLY A 19 -8.55 -4.31 12.44
C GLY A 19 -7.13 -4.11 11.92
N ALA A 20 -6.37 -5.21 11.90
CA ALA A 20 -5.08 -5.32 11.21
C ALA A 20 -5.31 -5.29 9.68
N GLY A 21 -5.52 -4.09 9.14
CA GLY A 21 -5.77 -3.85 7.72
C GLY A 21 -4.53 -3.38 6.96
N LEU A 22 -4.61 -3.45 5.65
CA LEU A 22 -3.65 -2.82 4.75
C LEU A 22 -3.88 -1.30 4.74
N PHE A 23 -2.79 -0.52 4.67
CA PHE A 23 -2.86 0.93 4.60
C PHE A 23 -2.75 1.42 3.17
N PHE A 24 -3.61 2.37 2.82
CA PHE A 24 -3.65 2.99 1.50
C PHE A 24 -3.64 4.51 1.60
N VAL A 25 -3.07 5.15 0.59
CA VAL A 25 -3.29 6.57 0.30
C VAL A 25 -4.02 6.71 -1.03
N THR A 26 -5.01 7.59 -1.11
CA THR A 26 -5.67 7.91 -2.38
C THR A 26 -4.81 8.89 -3.17
N ALA A 27 -4.55 8.56 -4.43
CA ALA A 27 -3.94 9.47 -5.39
C ALA A 27 -4.87 9.70 -6.58
N HIS A 28 -4.55 10.67 -7.43
CA HIS A 28 -5.25 10.91 -8.69
C HIS A 28 -4.28 10.95 -9.87
N ILE A 29 -4.64 10.27 -10.95
CA ILE A 29 -3.98 10.38 -12.26
C ILE A 29 -4.89 11.24 -13.14
N ASP A 30 -4.57 12.53 -13.26
CA ASP A 30 -5.35 13.51 -14.03
C ASP A 30 -6.86 13.41 -13.71
N GLY A 31 -7.19 13.55 -12.42
CA GLY A 31 -8.55 13.48 -11.89
C GLY A 31 -9.08 12.07 -11.58
N SER A 32 -8.54 11.02 -12.20
CA SER A 32 -8.97 9.64 -11.95
C SER A 32 -8.39 9.12 -10.63
N ALA A 33 -9.24 8.87 -9.64
CA ALA A 33 -8.82 8.37 -8.34
C ALA A 33 -8.27 6.94 -8.45
N VAL A 34 -7.14 6.69 -7.78
CA VAL A 34 -6.48 5.39 -7.66
C VAL A 34 -6.08 5.13 -6.21
N SER A 35 -6.18 3.88 -5.78
CA SER A 35 -5.78 3.46 -4.43
C SER A 35 -4.33 2.99 -4.43
N CYS A 36 -3.47 3.62 -3.62
CA CYS A 36 -2.06 3.27 -3.52
C CYS A 36 -1.79 2.52 -2.20
N LEU A 37 -1.51 1.23 -2.30
CA LEU A 37 -1.10 0.39 -1.16
C LEU A 37 0.27 0.84 -0.64
N ILE A 38 0.39 0.95 0.68
CA ILE A 38 1.67 1.19 1.36
C ILE A 38 2.32 -0.16 1.67
N ASP A 39 3.33 -0.56 0.90
CA ASP A 39 3.99 -1.86 1.05
C ASP A 39 5.51 -1.71 1.23
N THR A 40 5.96 -1.72 2.48
CA THR A 40 7.40 -1.68 2.80
C THR A 40 8.13 -2.99 2.46
N GLY A 41 7.40 -4.08 2.17
CA GLY A 41 7.95 -5.35 1.70
C GLY A 41 8.26 -5.34 0.20
N ALA A 42 7.68 -4.43 -0.56
CA ALA A 42 7.97 -4.26 -1.98
C ALA A 42 9.21 -3.39 -2.20
N THR A 43 10.15 -3.86 -3.02
CA THR A 43 11.33 -3.06 -3.40
C THR A 43 11.01 -1.99 -4.44
N LEU A 44 10.13 -2.33 -5.39
CA LEU A 44 9.73 -1.48 -6.51
C LEU A 44 8.26 -1.11 -6.40
N SER A 45 7.93 0.10 -6.82
CA SER A 45 6.54 0.51 -6.97
C SER A 45 5.95 -0.08 -8.25
N LEU A 46 4.73 -0.60 -8.12
CA LEU A 46 4.03 -1.33 -9.17
C LEU A 46 2.69 -0.65 -9.46
N MET A 47 2.28 -0.68 -10.73
CA MET A 47 0.96 -0.25 -11.19
C MET A 47 0.31 -1.41 -11.92
N SER A 48 -0.98 -1.65 -11.66
CA SER A 48 -1.69 -2.72 -12.36
C SER A 48 -1.87 -2.41 -13.85
N THR A 49 -1.80 -3.44 -14.69
CA THR A 49 -2.09 -3.33 -16.12
C THR A 49 -3.46 -2.70 -16.38
N LEU A 50 -4.45 -2.98 -15.53
CA LEU A 50 -5.77 -2.37 -15.61
C LEU A 50 -5.72 -0.86 -15.36
N THR A 51 -5.06 -0.42 -14.28
CA THR A 51 -4.91 1.00 -13.94
C THR A 51 -4.20 1.76 -15.05
N TRP A 52 -3.12 1.19 -15.59
CA TRP A 52 -2.41 1.80 -16.71
C TRP A 52 -3.30 1.90 -17.96
N ASN A 53 -4.04 0.85 -18.31
CA ASN A 53 -4.94 0.86 -19.47
C ASN A 53 -6.05 1.90 -19.35
N LEU A 54 -6.66 2.05 -18.17
CA LEU A 54 -7.70 3.04 -17.90
C LEU A 54 -7.16 4.49 -17.95
N ASN A 55 -5.86 4.67 -17.74
CA ASN A 55 -5.19 5.97 -17.75
C ASN A 55 -4.21 6.13 -18.92
N ARG A 56 -4.44 5.40 -20.02
CA ARG A 56 -3.67 5.58 -21.27
C ARG A 56 -3.78 7.03 -21.76
N GLY A 57 -2.65 7.58 -22.20
CA GLY A 57 -2.53 8.99 -22.59
C GLY A 57 -2.25 9.96 -21.43
N LYS A 58 -2.46 9.53 -20.18
CA LYS A 58 -2.06 10.28 -18.96
C LYS A 58 -0.74 9.78 -18.38
N CYS A 59 -0.40 8.52 -18.66
CA CYS A 59 0.91 7.94 -18.38
C CYS A 59 1.78 8.01 -19.65
N SER A 60 3.11 7.96 -19.47
CA SER A 60 3.99 7.77 -20.63
C SER A 60 3.73 6.40 -21.28
N GLU A 61 4.12 6.27 -22.54
CA GLU A 61 4.19 4.95 -23.18
C GLU A 61 5.07 3.98 -22.38
N LEU A 62 4.78 2.69 -22.53
CA LEU A 62 5.55 1.64 -21.87
C LEU A 62 6.93 1.55 -22.51
N ASN A 63 7.95 1.62 -21.67
CA ASN A 63 9.32 1.28 -22.03
C ASN A 63 9.65 -0.13 -21.56
N SER A 64 10.67 -0.75 -22.16
CA SER A 64 11.14 -2.07 -21.74
C SER A 64 11.59 -2.06 -20.28
N PHE A 65 11.37 -3.20 -19.62
CA PHE A 65 11.81 -3.46 -18.26
C PHE A 65 12.31 -4.91 -18.21
N ASP A 66 13.62 -5.08 -18.18
CA ASP A 66 14.29 -6.37 -18.45
C ASP A 66 14.66 -7.12 -17.15
N LYS A 67 13.85 -6.98 -16.10
CA LYS A 67 14.05 -7.67 -14.82
C LYS A 67 12.81 -8.45 -14.44
N ASP A 68 13.01 -9.68 -13.99
CA ASP A 68 11.96 -10.46 -13.36
C ASP A 68 11.64 -9.88 -11.99
N ILE A 69 10.36 -9.77 -11.67
CA ILE A 69 9.88 -9.40 -10.34
C ILE A 69 9.15 -10.61 -9.78
N ILE A 70 9.54 -11.01 -8.58
CA ILE A 70 8.94 -12.13 -7.86
C ILE A 70 8.09 -11.54 -6.73
N ALA A 71 6.82 -11.93 -6.69
CA ALA A 71 5.92 -11.56 -5.60
C ALA A 71 6.35 -12.20 -4.29
N ALA A 72 5.86 -11.70 -3.16
CA ALA A 72 6.14 -12.28 -1.84
C ALA A 72 5.74 -13.77 -1.73
N SER A 73 4.80 -14.24 -2.56
CA SER A 73 4.42 -15.65 -2.67
C SER A 73 5.45 -16.56 -3.37
N GLY A 74 6.52 -15.99 -3.92
CA GLY A 74 7.45 -16.70 -4.81
C GLY A 74 6.98 -16.80 -6.26
N THR A 75 5.80 -16.25 -6.59
CA THR A 75 5.25 -16.29 -7.95
C THR A 75 5.87 -15.18 -8.81
N PRO A 76 6.39 -15.47 -10.01
CA PRO A 76 6.81 -14.44 -10.96
C PRO A 76 5.62 -13.57 -11.40
N LEU A 77 5.82 -12.25 -11.42
CA LEU A 77 4.83 -11.32 -11.94
C LEU A 77 4.91 -11.21 -13.46
N THR A 78 3.75 -11.07 -14.11
CA THR A 78 3.71 -10.78 -15.56
C THR A 78 3.92 -9.29 -15.78
N ILE A 79 5.13 -8.92 -16.23
CA ILE A 79 5.50 -7.52 -16.49
C ILE A 79 5.09 -7.10 -17.91
N LYS A 80 4.50 -5.89 -18.04
CA LYS A 80 4.20 -5.26 -19.33
C LYS A 80 5.26 -4.23 -19.75
N GLY A 81 5.99 -3.68 -18.79
CA GLY A 81 7.02 -2.68 -19.00
C GLY A 81 7.09 -1.72 -17.82
N GLN A 82 7.65 -0.54 -18.04
CA GLN A 82 7.66 0.55 -17.06
C GLN A 82 7.13 1.85 -17.69
N THR A 83 6.48 2.68 -16.87
CA THR A 83 5.91 3.96 -17.30
C THR A 83 6.22 5.06 -16.29
N ARG A 84 6.17 6.31 -16.74
CA ARG A 84 6.18 7.50 -15.89
C ARG A 84 4.76 8.04 -15.77
N VAL A 85 4.37 8.38 -14.54
CA VAL A 85 3.06 8.95 -14.22
C VAL A 85 3.22 10.02 -13.14
N ASP A 86 2.38 11.05 -13.22
CA ASP A 86 2.26 12.09 -12.21
C ASP A 86 1.08 11.77 -11.30
N LEU A 87 1.35 11.55 -10.01
CA LEU A 87 0.32 11.26 -9.01
C LEU A 87 0.00 12.50 -8.19
N LEU A 88 -1.24 12.97 -8.24
CA LEU A 88 -1.72 14.01 -7.35
C LEU A 88 -2.19 13.37 -6.03
N ILE A 89 -1.51 13.69 -4.94
CA ILE A 89 -1.89 13.28 -3.58
C ILE A 89 -2.15 14.56 -2.79
N ASN A 90 -3.36 14.69 -2.23
CA ASN A 90 -3.87 15.97 -1.72
C ASN A 90 -3.76 17.07 -2.80
N GLU A 91 -2.94 18.09 -2.57
CA GLU A 91 -2.74 19.23 -3.48
C GLU A 91 -1.36 19.23 -4.17
N LYS A 92 -0.59 18.14 -4.04
CA LYS A 92 0.77 18.05 -4.59
C LYS A 92 0.95 16.89 -5.55
N THR A 93 1.70 17.18 -6.61
CA THR A 93 2.02 16.22 -7.67
C THR A 93 3.36 15.55 -7.41
N TYR A 94 3.37 14.22 -7.49
CA TYR A 94 4.52 13.35 -7.27
C TYR A 94 4.81 12.55 -8.56
N PRO A 95 5.81 12.97 -9.37
CA PRO A 95 6.21 12.25 -10.58
C PRO A 95 6.97 10.96 -10.27
N ILE A 96 6.41 9.81 -10.63
CA ILE A 96 7.01 8.50 -10.37
C ILE A 96 7.30 7.73 -11.65
N THR A 97 8.30 6.86 -11.60
CA THR A 97 8.47 5.77 -12.56
C THR A 97 8.02 4.49 -11.88
N THR A 98 7.08 3.76 -12.48
CA THR A 98 6.50 2.55 -11.91
C THR A 98 6.56 1.42 -12.93
N VAL A 99 6.73 0.19 -12.44
CA VAL A 99 6.64 -1.00 -13.28
C VAL A 99 5.16 -1.35 -13.45
N VAL A 100 4.74 -1.65 -14.68
CA VAL A 100 3.37 -2.09 -14.97
C VAL A 100 3.35 -3.61 -15.00
N ALA A 101 2.52 -4.21 -14.15
CA ALA A 101 2.44 -5.64 -13.97
C ALA A 101 0.99 -6.11 -13.74
N ASP A 102 0.74 -7.40 -13.94
CA ASP A 102 -0.54 -8.02 -13.57
C ASP A 102 -0.54 -8.27 -12.05
N ILE A 103 -1.07 -7.31 -11.29
CA ILE A 103 -1.22 -7.33 -9.83
C ILE A 103 -2.66 -7.02 -9.43
N ASP A 104 -3.03 -7.39 -8.22
CA ASP A 104 -4.29 -6.97 -7.59
C ASP A 104 -4.19 -5.52 -7.07
N GLY A 105 -5.29 -4.78 -7.16
CA GLY A 105 -5.36 -3.36 -6.79
C GLY A 105 -4.85 -2.40 -7.89
N ASP A 106 -4.70 -1.12 -7.54
CA ASP A 106 -4.33 -0.10 -8.53
C ASP A 106 -2.82 0.13 -8.57
N ILE A 107 -2.24 0.55 -7.44
CA ILE A 107 -0.82 0.88 -7.31
C ILE A 107 -0.30 0.33 -5.98
N ILE A 108 0.92 -0.18 -5.99
CA ILE A 108 1.70 -0.51 -4.79
C ILE A 108 2.87 0.46 -4.71
N PHE A 109 3.00 1.19 -3.59
CA PHE A 109 4.18 1.96 -3.28
C PHE A 109 5.19 1.08 -2.55
N GLY A 110 6.35 0.91 -3.19
CA GLY A 110 7.49 0.21 -2.64
C GLY A 110 8.55 1.14 -2.03
N LEU A 111 9.65 0.54 -1.61
CA LEU A 111 10.78 1.23 -1.00
C LEU A 111 11.41 2.30 -1.91
N ASP A 112 11.34 2.15 -3.23
CA ASP A 112 11.80 3.15 -4.19
C ASP A 112 11.05 4.48 -4.07
N PHE A 113 9.72 4.44 -3.97
CA PHE A 113 8.88 5.60 -3.72
C PHE A 113 9.18 6.21 -2.34
N PHE A 114 9.21 5.37 -1.30
CA PHE A 114 9.44 5.83 0.06
C PHE A 114 10.80 6.50 0.23
N LYS A 115 11.86 5.95 -0.38
CA LYS A 115 13.19 6.56 -0.35
C LYS A 115 13.25 7.85 -1.15
N ARG A 116 12.66 7.86 -2.35
CA ARG A 116 12.67 9.03 -3.25
C ARG A 116 12.00 10.25 -2.60
N TYR A 117 10.88 10.04 -1.91
CA TYR A 117 10.12 11.12 -1.28
C TYR A 117 10.32 11.22 0.23
N GLN A 118 11.35 10.55 0.77
CA GLN A 118 11.71 10.61 2.20
C GLN A 118 10.50 10.36 3.10
N CYS A 119 9.75 9.29 2.78
CA CYS A 119 8.48 9.04 3.43
C CYS A 119 8.65 8.60 4.89
N HIS A 120 7.74 9.04 5.75
CA HIS A 120 7.62 8.55 7.12
C HIS A 120 6.21 8.04 7.36
N ILE A 121 6.07 6.77 7.73
CA ILE A 121 4.79 6.16 8.03
C ILE A 121 4.58 6.19 9.55
N ASP A 122 3.49 6.81 9.97
CA ASP A 122 3.04 6.86 11.36
C ASP A 122 1.73 6.06 11.46
N LEU A 123 1.84 4.86 12.02
CA LEU A 123 0.71 3.94 12.18
C LEU A 123 -0.19 4.33 13.35
N GLU A 124 0.33 5.02 14.36
CA GLU A 124 -0.46 5.46 15.52
C GLU A 124 -1.46 6.54 15.10
N SER A 125 -1.00 7.50 14.30
CA SER A 125 -1.86 8.57 13.78
C SER A 125 -2.49 8.26 12.42
N ALA A 126 -2.24 7.07 11.86
CA ALA A 126 -2.66 6.66 10.52
C ALA A 126 -2.32 7.72 9.45
N GLN A 127 -1.07 8.17 9.44
CA GLN A 127 -0.56 9.18 8.51
C GLN A 127 0.70 8.70 7.80
N ILE A 128 0.90 9.17 6.58
CA ILE A 128 2.17 9.10 5.88
C ILE A 128 2.63 10.52 5.57
N ARG A 129 3.87 10.85 5.91
CA ARG A 129 4.51 12.08 5.47
C ARG A 129 5.24 11.79 4.17
N ILE A 130 4.94 12.53 3.10
CA ILE A 130 5.56 12.40 1.78
C ILE A 130 6.21 13.74 1.44
N ASN A 131 7.55 13.78 1.40
CA ASN A 131 8.34 14.99 1.16
C ASN A 131 8.00 16.16 2.10
N GLY A 132 7.72 15.84 3.38
CA GLY A 132 7.36 16.81 4.41
C GLY A 132 5.86 17.05 4.59
N ASP A 133 5.01 16.65 3.64
CA ASP A 133 3.56 16.85 3.71
C ASP A 133 2.85 15.65 4.31
N ASN A 134 1.92 15.89 5.24
CA ASN A 134 1.14 14.83 5.84
C ASN A 134 -0.05 14.44 4.96
N CYS A 135 -0.19 13.15 4.72
CA CYS A 135 -1.30 12.52 4.03
C CYS A 135 -1.97 11.51 4.96
N THR A 136 -3.30 11.49 4.97
CA THR A 136 -4.06 10.53 5.79
C THR A 136 -4.03 9.16 5.12
N LEU A 137 -3.75 8.13 5.90
CA LEU A 137 -3.87 6.74 5.47
C LEU A 137 -5.28 6.24 5.75
N THR A 138 -5.80 5.48 4.81
CA THR A 138 -7.05 4.73 4.96
C THR A 138 -6.71 3.27 5.22
N GLY A 139 -7.32 2.69 6.25
CA GLY A 139 -7.25 1.25 6.49
C GLY A 139 -8.32 0.53 5.68
N GLN A 140 -7.94 -0.48 4.92
CA GLN A 140 -8.88 -1.45 4.37
C GLN A 140 -8.47 -2.86 4.80
N GLY A 141 -9.44 -3.61 5.31
CA GLY A 141 -9.25 -4.99 5.71
C GLY A 141 -10.32 -5.41 6.71
N ALA A 142 -10.79 -6.64 6.56
CA ALA A 142 -11.49 -7.31 7.65
C ALA A 142 -10.43 -7.83 8.62
N SER A 143 -10.61 -7.57 9.92
CA SER A 143 -9.84 -8.23 10.97
C SER A 143 -10.29 -9.69 11.11
N GLU A 144 -10.02 -10.51 10.10
CA GLU A 144 -10.15 -11.95 10.26
C GLU A 144 -8.83 -12.47 10.85
N CYS A 145 -8.85 -12.69 12.15
CA CYS A 145 -7.74 -13.32 12.84
C CYS A 145 -7.84 -14.82 12.63
N TYR A 146 -6.81 -15.38 11.99
CA TYR A 146 -6.68 -16.80 11.74
C TYR A 146 -5.62 -17.38 12.65
N ARG A 147 -5.93 -18.44 13.40
CA ARG A 147 -4.96 -19.15 14.23
C ARG A 147 -4.39 -20.32 13.44
N VAL A 148 -3.14 -20.20 13.00
CA VAL A 148 -2.42 -21.28 12.32
C VAL A 148 -1.76 -22.19 13.34
N VAL A 149 -2.03 -23.49 13.29
CA VAL A 149 -1.47 -24.51 14.18
C VAL A 149 -0.73 -25.54 13.34
N VAL A 150 0.51 -25.88 13.72
CA VAL A 150 1.27 -26.92 13.03
C VAL A 150 0.56 -28.27 13.22
N SER A 151 0.35 -28.98 12.12
CA SER A 151 -0.45 -30.22 12.11
C SER A 151 0.19 -31.38 12.87
N GLU A 152 1.51 -31.37 13.03
CA GLU A 152 2.28 -32.39 13.71
C GLU A 152 3.55 -31.82 14.38
N LYS A 153 4.23 -32.64 15.18
CA LYS A 153 5.43 -32.22 15.90
C LYS A 153 6.65 -32.23 14.96
N PHE A 154 7.35 -31.10 14.86
CA PHE A 154 8.59 -30.98 14.09
C PHE A 154 9.80 -30.64 14.98
N GLN A 155 10.98 -31.06 14.51
CA GLN A 155 12.26 -30.61 15.04
C GLN A 155 12.91 -29.71 14.01
N ILE A 156 13.18 -28.45 14.37
CA ILE A 156 13.88 -27.49 13.50
C ILE A 156 15.36 -27.50 13.89
N PRO A 157 16.28 -27.92 13.00
CA PRO A 157 17.71 -27.82 13.25
C PRO A 157 18.17 -26.38 13.50
N ALA A 158 19.25 -26.22 14.26
CA ALA A 158 19.86 -24.91 14.45
C ALA A 158 20.29 -24.32 13.11
N ARG A 159 20.01 -23.03 12.89
CA ARG A 159 20.37 -22.27 11.66
C ARG A 159 19.74 -22.84 10.38
N SER A 160 18.51 -23.34 10.48
CA SER A 160 17.75 -23.82 9.31
C SER A 160 16.37 -23.18 9.24
N GLU A 161 15.78 -23.23 8.05
CA GLU A 161 14.37 -22.92 7.79
C GLU A 161 13.72 -24.19 7.21
N ILE A 162 12.50 -24.50 7.65
CA ILE A 162 11.73 -25.65 7.17
C ILE A 162 10.29 -25.25 6.85
N ILE A 163 9.73 -25.83 5.79
CA ILE A 163 8.30 -25.71 5.47
C ILE A 163 7.59 -26.90 6.13
N VAL A 164 6.59 -26.62 6.96
CA VAL A 164 5.80 -27.63 7.67
C VAL A 164 4.31 -27.51 7.34
N PRO A 165 3.56 -28.61 7.29
CA PRO A 165 2.12 -28.55 7.11
C PRO A 165 1.46 -27.97 8.36
N ALA A 166 0.53 -27.04 8.17
CA ALA A 166 -0.22 -26.39 9.22
C ALA A 166 -1.69 -26.29 8.85
N GLU A 167 -2.54 -26.19 9.87
CA GLU A 167 -3.98 -26.04 9.75
C GLU A 167 -4.42 -24.67 10.24
N VAL A 168 -5.42 -24.10 9.57
CA VAL A 168 -6.04 -22.84 10.00
C VAL A 168 -7.21 -23.16 10.92
N THR A 169 -7.18 -22.65 12.15
CA THR A 169 -8.22 -22.79 13.17
C THR A 169 -8.76 -21.41 13.57
N GLY A 170 -10.05 -21.33 13.91
CA GLY A 170 -10.70 -20.09 14.36
C GLY A 170 -11.08 -19.14 13.22
N LYS A 171 -12.39 -18.96 12.99
CA LYS A 171 -12.95 -17.73 12.40
C LYS A 171 -13.49 -16.91 13.55
N ASP A 172 -12.61 -16.45 14.42
CA ASP A 172 -13.04 -15.61 15.53
C ASP A 172 -13.12 -14.19 14.98
N LYS A 173 -14.35 -13.67 14.78
CA LYS A 173 -14.54 -12.25 14.52
C LYS A 173 -14.02 -11.50 15.74
N ILE A 174 -12.99 -10.69 15.55
CA ILE A 174 -12.63 -9.69 16.55
C ILE A 174 -13.67 -8.58 16.40
N GLU A 175 -14.64 -8.52 17.32
CA GLU A 175 -15.63 -7.44 17.44
C GLU A 175 -14.97 -6.10 17.79
#